data_AF-A0AA42SLB1-F1
#
_entry.id   AF-A0AA42SLB1-F1
#
_cell.length_a   1.000
_cell.length_b   1.000
_cell.length_c   1.000
_cell.angle_alpha   90.00
_cell.angle_beta   90.00
_cell.angle_gamma   90.00
#
_symmetry.space_group_name_H-M   'P 1'
#
loop_
_entity.id
_entity.type
_entity.pdbx_description
1 polymer ?
#
loop_
_entity_poly.entity_id
_entity_poly.type
_entity_poly.pdbx_seq_one_letter_code
_entity_poly.pdbx_strand_id
1 'polypeptide(L)'
;MQNNSHLLNKYNIVKKGAVYEAFKLVLEKSLDIQNLKPHEQLQVLWKAYKDNCPNNNNINGKVFEVIIATVMLESGIGPIFSQANVVFVPNVNFDLIVIVKNLVQYQFRLRHP
;
A
#
# COMPACT_ATOMS: atom_id res chain seq x y z
N MET A 1 -24.38 0.82 1.58
CA MET A 1 -23.04 0.79 2.21
C MET A 1 -22.02 0.82 1.09
N GLN A 2 -21.23 1.89 0.96
CA GLN A 2 -20.08 1.86 0.07
C GLN A 2 -19.03 0.93 0.70
N ASN A 3 -18.52 -0.02 -0.08
CA ASN A 3 -17.47 -0.93 0.35
C ASN A 3 -16.14 -0.54 -0.31
N ASN A 4 -15.04 -0.98 0.28
CA ASN A 4 -13.70 -0.59 -0.18
C ASN A 4 -13.26 -1.36 -1.43
N SER A 5 -14.15 -2.18 -2.04
CA SER A 5 -13.83 -3.04 -3.18
C SER A 5 -13.34 -2.28 -4.42
N HIS A 6 -13.70 -0.99 -4.54
CA HIS A 6 -13.21 -0.12 -5.62
C HIS A 6 -11.68 0.07 -5.60
N LEU A 7 -11.04 -0.04 -4.42
CA LEU A 7 -9.58 0.12 -4.26
C LEU A 7 -8.79 -0.97 -4.98
N LEU A 8 -9.37 -2.16 -5.12
CA LEU A 8 -8.77 -3.29 -5.83
C LEU A 8 -8.47 -2.94 -7.30
N ASN A 9 -9.44 -2.30 -7.96
CA ASN A 9 -9.33 -1.89 -9.36
C ASN A 9 -8.53 -0.58 -9.50
N LYS A 10 -8.66 0.34 -8.55
CA LYS A 10 -7.98 1.65 -8.57
C LYS A 10 -6.46 1.49 -8.58
N TYR A 11 -5.93 0.59 -7.74
CA TYR A 11 -4.49 0.48 -7.54
C TYR A 11 -3.85 -0.75 -8.18
N ASN A 12 -4.61 -1.82 -8.42
CA ASN A 12 -4.13 -3.03 -9.10
C ASN A 12 -2.79 -3.57 -8.56
N ILE A 13 -2.60 -3.51 -7.24
CA ILE A 13 -1.33 -3.82 -6.55
C ILE A 13 -1.09 -5.32 -6.31
N VAL A 14 -2.11 -6.16 -6.47
CA VAL A 14 -2.05 -7.60 -6.19
C VAL A 14 -2.56 -8.40 -7.38
N LYS A 15 -1.75 -9.37 -7.82
CA LYS A 15 -2.13 -10.32 -8.88
C LYS A 15 -3.09 -11.38 -8.33
N LYS A 16 -3.97 -11.91 -9.19
CA LYS A 16 -4.91 -12.99 -8.82
C LYS A 16 -4.19 -14.18 -8.17
N GLY A 17 -4.75 -14.68 -7.08
CA GLY A 17 -4.17 -15.73 -6.24
C GLY A 17 -4.69 -15.64 -4.79
N ALA A 18 -4.11 -16.43 -3.89
CA ALA A 18 -4.57 -16.51 -2.50
C ALA A 18 -4.55 -15.15 -1.77
N VAL A 19 -3.52 -14.33 -2.00
CA VAL A 19 -3.40 -12.98 -1.40
C VAL A 19 -4.47 -12.04 -1.95
N TYR A 20 -4.78 -12.14 -3.25
CA TYR A 20 -5.84 -11.35 -3.89
C TYR A 20 -7.21 -11.68 -3.29
N GLU A 21 -7.54 -12.96 -3.14
CA GLU A 21 -8.85 -13.37 -2.59
C GLU A 21 -8.97 -12.96 -1.11
N ALA A 22 -7.91 -13.11 -0.32
CA ALA A 22 -7.88 -12.64 1.06
C ALA A 22 -8.05 -11.12 1.14
N PHE A 23 -7.32 -10.35 0.33
CA PHE A 23 -7.41 -8.90 0.33
C PHE A 23 -8.77 -8.40 -0.19
N LYS A 24 -9.35 -9.06 -1.19
CA LYS A 24 -10.72 -8.78 -1.66
C LYS A 24 -11.73 -8.96 -0.53
N LEU A 25 -11.64 -10.06 0.22
CA LEU A 25 -12.50 -10.31 1.38
C LEU A 25 -12.34 -9.22 2.45
N VAL A 26 -11.10 -8.78 2.71
CA VAL A 26 -10.81 -7.65 3.62
C VAL A 26 -11.56 -6.39 3.18
N LEU A 27 -11.45 -6.01 1.90
CA LEU A 27 -12.11 -4.81 1.38
C LEU A 27 -13.64 -4.90 1.46
N GLU A 28 -14.21 -6.08 1.22
CA GLU A 28 -15.65 -6.33 1.29
C GLU A 28 -16.19 -6.33 2.72
N LYS A 29 -15.39 -6.76 3.70
CA LYS A 29 -15.78 -6.90 5.11
C LYS A 29 -15.36 -5.73 6.00
N SER A 30 -14.52 -4.83 5.48
CA SER A 30 -14.10 -3.62 6.18
C SER A 30 -15.14 -2.51 6.14
N LEU A 31 -15.12 -1.65 7.17
CA LEU A 31 -15.82 -0.38 7.15
C LEU A 31 -15.18 0.56 6.13
N ASP A 32 -15.97 1.50 5.59
CA ASP A 32 -15.47 2.52 4.66
C ASP A 32 -14.32 3.32 5.29
N ILE A 33 -13.23 3.49 4.54
CA ILE A 33 -11.99 4.11 4.98
C ILE A 33 -11.78 5.54 4.47
N GLN A 34 -12.66 6.08 3.61
CA GLN A 34 -12.44 7.34 2.88
C GLN A 34 -12.17 8.57 3.77
N ASN A 35 -12.73 8.61 4.98
CA ASN A 35 -12.61 9.75 5.90
C ASN A 35 -11.74 9.45 7.14
N LEU A 36 -10.99 8.34 7.10
CA LEU A 36 -10.13 7.91 8.21
C LEU A 36 -8.69 8.37 8.00
N LYS A 37 -7.99 8.62 9.11
CA LYS A 37 -6.54 8.86 9.10
C LYS A 37 -5.80 7.58 8.70
N PRO A 38 -4.58 7.67 8.14
CA PRO A 38 -3.88 6.48 7.62
C PRO A 38 -3.71 5.34 8.64
N HIS A 39 -3.41 5.66 9.90
CA HIS A 39 -3.31 4.65 10.96
C HIS A 39 -4.66 4.00 11.30
N GLU A 40 -5.77 4.73 11.20
CA GLU A 40 -7.13 4.22 11.42
C GLU A 40 -7.54 3.32 10.24
N GLN A 41 -7.21 3.72 9.00
CA GLN A 41 -7.42 2.88 7.81
C GLN A 41 -6.69 1.54 7.96
N LEU A 42 -5.41 1.58 8.36
CA LEU A 42 -4.60 0.38 8.59
C LEU A 42 -5.23 -0.53 9.65
N GLN A 43 -5.69 0.04 10.77
CA GLN A 43 -6.35 -0.72 11.85
C GLN A 43 -7.65 -1.37 11.37
N VAL A 44 -8.49 -0.64 10.63
CA VAL A 44 -9.77 -1.16 10.11
C VAL A 44 -9.54 -2.32 9.15
N LEU A 45 -8.63 -2.16 8.18
CA LEU A 45 -8.34 -3.19 7.18
C LEU A 45 -7.65 -4.41 7.82
N TRP A 46 -6.70 -4.18 8.72
CA TRP A 46 -6.01 -5.28 9.40
C TRP A 46 -6.93 -6.06 10.33
N LYS A 47 -7.82 -5.37 11.06
CA LYS A 47 -8.85 -6.02 11.88
C LYS A 47 -9.77 -6.88 11.01
N ALA A 48 -10.25 -6.35 9.88
CA ALA A 48 -11.09 -7.12 8.96
C ALA A 48 -10.37 -8.39 8.45
N TYR A 49 -9.06 -8.33 8.20
CA TYR A 49 -8.26 -9.51 7.85
C TYR A 49 -8.22 -10.53 9.00
N LYS A 50 -7.87 -10.09 10.20
CA LYS A 50 -7.74 -10.95 11.38
C LYS A 50 -9.05 -11.64 11.76
N ASP A 51 -10.18 -10.97 11.54
CA ASP A 51 -11.50 -11.48 11.89
C ASP A 51 -12.07 -12.43 10.82
N ASN A 52 -11.63 -12.35 9.56
CA ASN A 52 -12.25 -13.08 8.44
C ASN A 52 -11.33 -14.07 7.71
N CYS A 53 -10.01 -14.01 7.91
CA CYS A 53 -9.07 -14.87 7.20
C CYS A 53 -8.38 -15.88 8.14
N PRO A 54 -8.17 -17.14 7.67
CA PRO A 54 -7.45 -18.14 8.44
C PRO A 54 -5.99 -17.74 8.66
N ASN A 55 -5.44 -18.14 9.80
CA ASN A 55 -4.07 -17.79 10.17
C ASN A 55 -3.06 -18.59 9.33
N ASN A 56 -2.41 -17.95 8.37
CA ASN A 56 -1.35 -18.54 7.55
C ASN A 56 -0.19 -17.55 7.42
N ASN A 57 0.94 -17.84 8.05
CA ASN A 57 2.07 -16.91 8.17
C ASN A 57 2.56 -16.33 6.84
N ASN A 58 2.62 -17.14 5.77
CA ASN A 58 3.07 -16.67 4.45
C ASN A 58 2.05 -15.71 3.81
N ILE A 59 0.75 -16.00 3.97
CA ILE A 59 -0.32 -15.14 3.45
C ILE A 59 -0.46 -13.88 4.31
N ASN A 60 -0.33 -14.00 5.63
CA ASN A 60 -0.43 -12.89 6.59
C ASN A 60 0.52 -11.74 6.25
N GLY A 61 1.80 -12.04 6.03
CA GLY A 61 2.80 -11.03 5.69
C GLY A 61 2.45 -10.31 4.39
N LYS A 62 2.17 -11.07 3.34
CA LYS A 62 1.83 -10.52 2.02
C LYS A 62 0.56 -9.68 2.03
N VAL A 63 -0.48 -10.10 2.76
CA VAL A 63 -1.71 -9.31 2.88
C VAL A 63 -1.44 -8.02 3.67
N PHE A 64 -0.62 -8.08 4.71
CA PHE A 64 -0.24 -6.90 5.48
C PHE A 64 0.52 -5.88 4.62
N GLU A 65 1.49 -6.33 3.80
CA GLU A 65 2.20 -5.49 2.82
C GLU A 65 1.22 -4.80 1.84
N VAL A 66 0.27 -5.56 1.30
CA VAL A 66 -0.77 -5.04 0.38
C VAL A 66 -1.67 -4.00 1.07
N ILE A 67 -2.03 -4.21 2.33
CA ILE A 67 -2.80 -3.24 3.12
C ILE A 67 -1.99 -1.94 3.30
N ILE A 68 -0.72 -2.03 3.70
CA ILE A 68 0.14 -0.85 3.87
C ILE A 68 0.27 -0.09 2.54
N ALA A 69 0.54 -0.78 1.44
CA ALA A 69 0.64 -0.17 0.12
C ALA A 69 -0.64 0.56 -0.27
N THR A 70 -1.81 -0.03 0.02
CA THR A 70 -3.12 0.60 -0.24
C THR A 70 -3.30 1.88 0.57
N VAL A 71 -3.00 1.85 1.86
CA VAL A 71 -3.11 3.01 2.76
C VAL A 71 -2.17 4.14 2.32
N MET A 72 -0.94 3.80 1.93
CA MET A 72 0.02 4.76 1.39
C MET A 72 -0.50 5.42 0.10
N LEU A 73 -1.03 4.64 -0.83
CA LEU A 73 -1.58 5.16 -2.08
C LEU A 73 -2.82 6.04 -1.86
N GLU A 74 -3.73 5.64 -0.95
CA GLU A 74 -4.87 6.47 -0.54
C GLU A 74 -4.42 7.80 0.10
N SER A 75 -3.27 7.78 0.78
CA SER A 75 -2.66 8.98 1.37
C SER A 75 -1.89 9.84 0.35
N GLY A 76 -1.89 9.49 -0.94
CA GLY A 76 -1.16 10.19 -1.99
C GLY A 76 0.35 9.90 -2.01
N ILE A 77 0.81 8.86 -1.29
CA ILE A 77 2.22 8.46 -1.24
C ILE A 77 2.48 7.42 -2.35
N GLY A 78 3.04 7.87 -3.47
CA GLY A 78 3.42 7.01 -4.60
C GLY A 78 4.33 7.71 -5.62
N PRO A 79 4.82 6.99 -6.65
CA PRO A 79 4.52 5.58 -6.99
C PRO A 79 5.18 4.56 -6.05
N ILE A 80 4.49 3.44 -5.82
CA ILE A 80 4.96 2.29 -5.02
C ILE A 80 5.36 1.16 -5.96
N PHE A 81 6.55 0.61 -5.77
CA PHE A 81 7.04 -0.59 -6.45
C PHE A 81 7.13 -1.72 -5.43
N SER A 82 6.38 -2.80 -5.65
CA SER A 82 6.49 -4.03 -4.87
C SER A 82 7.51 -4.97 -5.51
N GLN A 83 8.34 -5.62 -4.68
CA GLN A 83 9.33 -6.61 -5.12
C GLN A 83 10.32 -6.10 -6.20
N ALA A 84 10.75 -4.83 -6.13
CA ALA A 84 11.71 -4.28 -7.08
C ALA A 84 13.16 -4.66 -6.71
N ASN A 85 13.87 -5.29 -7.66
CA ASN A 85 15.30 -5.51 -7.55
C ASN A 85 16.04 -4.19 -7.84
N VAL A 86 16.66 -3.60 -6.83
CA VAL A 86 17.45 -2.37 -6.98
C VAL A 86 18.90 -2.75 -7.29
N VAL A 87 19.37 -2.34 -8.48
CA VAL A 87 20.71 -2.68 -9.00
C VAL A 87 21.86 -2.17 -8.12
N PHE A 88 21.60 -1.16 -7.28
CA PHE A 88 22.61 -0.47 -6.48
C PHE A 88 22.81 -1.01 -5.05
N VAL A 89 21.99 -1.97 -4.60
CA VAL A 89 22.19 -2.62 -3.29
C VAL A 89 22.15 -4.14 -3.49
N PRO A 90 23.30 -4.80 -3.74
CA PRO A 90 23.32 -6.24 -3.90
C PRO A 90 22.83 -6.94 -2.62
N ASN A 91 22.08 -8.03 -2.79
CA ASN A 91 21.61 -8.93 -1.73
C ASN A 91 20.55 -8.38 -0.75
N VAL A 92 19.82 -7.32 -1.11
CA VAL A 92 18.69 -6.84 -0.31
C VAL A 92 17.37 -6.98 -1.06
N ASN A 93 16.41 -7.70 -0.47
CA ASN A 93 15.04 -7.79 -0.93
C ASN A 93 14.19 -6.75 -0.21
N PHE A 94 13.60 -5.82 -0.95
CA PHE A 94 12.70 -4.81 -0.41
C PHE A 94 11.24 -5.21 -0.65
N ASP A 95 10.43 -5.18 0.40
CA ASP A 95 8.99 -5.48 0.29
C ASP A 95 8.23 -4.32 -0.39
N LEU A 96 8.58 -3.07 -0.05
CA LEU A 96 8.02 -1.85 -0.64
C LEU A 96 9.12 -0.83 -0.92
N ILE A 97 9.13 -0.28 -2.13
CA ILE A 97 9.93 0.89 -2.50
C ILE A 97 9.00 2.03 -2.90
N VAL A 98 9.14 3.16 -2.22
CA VAL A 98 8.42 4.40 -2.52
C VAL A 98 9.40 5.37 -3.16
N ILE A 99 9.12 5.79 -4.40
CA ILE A 99 9.92 6.85 -5.05
C ILE A 99 9.23 8.18 -4.81
N VAL A 100 9.75 8.96 -3.87
CA VAL A 100 9.30 10.34 -3.65
C VAL A 100 9.99 11.23 -4.67
N LYS A 101 9.27 11.67 -5.70
CA LYS A 101 9.79 12.68 -6.63
C LYS A 101 9.76 14.04 -5.93
N ASN A 102 10.82 14.41 -5.22
CA ASN A 102 10.90 15.77 -4.70
C ASN A 102 11.03 16.77 -5.86
N LEU A 103 9.97 17.56 -6.03
CA LEU A 103 9.97 18.87 -6.66
C LEU A 103 10.78 19.83 -5.76
N VAL A 104 11.87 20.37 -6.30
CA VAL A 104 12.25 21.79 -6.41
C VAL A 104 13.72 21.80 -6.86
N GLN A 105 13.96 22.09 -8.15
CA GLN A 105 15.23 22.67 -8.55
C GLN A 105 15.30 24.06 -7.92
N TYR A 106 16.04 24.23 -6.83
CA TYR A 106 16.48 25.56 -6.43
C TYR A 106 17.45 26.03 -7.51
N GLN A 107 16.93 26.79 -8.48
CA GLN A 107 17.75 27.62 -9.35
C GLN A 107 18.44 28.63 -8.41
N PHE A 108 19.72 28.41 -8.13
CA PHE A 108 20.57 29.47 -7.58
C PHE A 108 20.63 30.59 -8.61
N ARG A 109 19.69 31.54 -8.55
CA ARG A 109 19.87 32.83 -9.20
C ARG A 109 20.89 33.58 -8.35
N LEU A 110 22.16 33.51 -8.76
CA LEU A 110 23.19 34.42 -8.26
C LEU A 110 22.68 35.85 -8.49
N ARG A 111 22.23 36.50 -7.43
CA ARG A 111 22.17 37.95 -7.40
C ARG A 111 23.60 38.41 -7.28
N HIS A 112 24.18 38.80 -8.42
CA HIS A 112 25.39 39.62 -8.41
C HIS A 112 25.06 40.95 -7.72
N PRO A 113 25.82 41.38 -6.71
CA PRO A 113 25.85 42.78 -6.30
C PRO A 113 26.53 43.65 -7.37
#